data_AF-A0A8H8NW69-F1
#
_entry.id   AF-A0A8H8NW69-F1
#
_cell.length_a   1.000
_cell.length_b   1.000
_cell.length_c   1.000
_cell.angle_alpha   90.00
_cell.angle_beta   90.00
_cell.angle_gamma   90.00
#
_symmetry.space_group_name_H-M   'P 1'
#
loop_
_entity.id
_entity.type
_entity.pdbx_description
1 polymer ?
#
loop_
_entity_poly.entity_id
_entity_poly.type
_entity_poly.pdbx_seq_one_letter_code
_entity_poly.pdbx_strand_id
1 'polypeptide(L)'
;MFVKKADGSLRLVVDYRKLNNVTHKNVYPLPRQDDLMAKIRRAKMFTKLDLRWGYNNIQIKEGDKWKTAFRTKHGLFKYLVMPFGLTNAPAAFQHFMNDLFLS
;
A
#
# COMPACT_ATOMS: atom_id res chain seq x y z
N MET A 1 -5.44 -18.85 -2.30
CA MET A 1 -4.86 -17.71 -3.05
C MET A 1 -5.92 -16.68 -3.39
N PHE A 2 -7.11 -17.07 -3.89
CA PHE A 2 -8.20 -16.11 -4.07
C PHE A 2 -9.15 -16.13 -2.87
N VAL A 3 -9.62 -14.95 -2.47
CA VAL A 3 -10.68 -14.74 -1.48
C VAL A 3 -11.88 -14.11 -2.18
N LYS A 4 -13.09 -14.63 -1.93
CA LYS A 4 -14.32 -14.04 -2.47
C LYS A 4 -14.63 -12.74 -1.74
N LYS A 5 -14.93 -11.70 -2.50
CA LYS A 5 -15.50 -10.45 -1.96
C LYS A 5 -17.02 -10.60 -1.83
N ALA A 6 -17.63 -9.65 -1.11
CA ALA A 6 -19.09 -9.59 -0.95
C ALA A 6 -19.83 -9.42 -2.29
N ASP A 7 -19.22 -8.75 -3.26
CA ASP A 7 -19.75 -8.56 -4.62
C ASP A 7 -19.60 -9.80 -5.53
N GLY A 8 -19.10 -10.93 -4.99
CA GLY A 8 -18.83 -12.16 -5.75
C GLY A 8 -17.52 -12.15 -6.54
N SER A 9 -16.85 -11.00 -6.69
CA SER A 9 -15.55 -10.92 -7.37
C SER A 9 -14.44 -11.60 -6.56
N LEU A 10 -13.42 -12.08 -7.25
CA LEU A 10 -12.25 -12.72 -6.61
C LEU A 10 -11.17 -11.69 -6.33
N ARG A 11 -10.61 -11.72 -5.12
CA ARG A 11 -9.42 -10.96 -4.73
C ARG A 11 -8.23 -11.89 -4.63
N LEU A 12 -7.17 -11.61 -5.39
CA LEU A 12 -5.89 -12.27 -5.23
C LEU A 12 -5.26 -11.86 -3.89
N VAL A 13 -4.96 -12.84 -3.04
CA VAL A 13 -4.27 -12.68 -1.76
C VAL A 13 -3.03 -13.58 -1.76
N VAL A 14 -1.87 -12.95 -1.78
CA VAL A 14 -0.57 -13.62 -1.67
C VAL A 14 -0.13 -13.56 -0.21
N ASP A 15 0.31 -14.70 0.32
CA ASP A 15 0.79 -14.80 1.70
C ASP A 15 2.25 -14.35 1.81
N TYR A 16 2.45 -13.08 2.17
CA TYR A 16 3.78 -12.50 2.39
C TYR A 16 4.25 -12.56 3.84
N ARG A 17 3.61 -13.32 4.75
CA ARG A 17 4.00 -13.34 6.18
C ARG A 17 5.48 -13.63 6.39
N LYS A 18 6.04 -14.61 5.67
CA LYS A 18 7.48 -14.95 5.77
C LYS A 18 8.36 -13.81 5.26
N LEU A 19 8.01 -13.21 4.12
CA LEU A 19 8.73 -12.08 3.56
C LEU A 19 8.69 -10.86 4.51
N ASN A 20 7.53 -10.58 5.08
CA ASN A 20 7.32 -9.50 6.03
C ASN A 20 8.16 -9.65 7.30
N ASN A 21 8.34 -10.88 7.79
CA ASN A 21 9.15 -11.14 8.99
C ASN A 21 10.64 -10.84 8.78
N VAL A 22 11.16 -11.00 7.56
CA VAL A 22 12.57 -10.72 7.23
C VAL A 22 12.78 -9.32 6.64
N THR A 23 11.70 -8.59 6.38
CA THR A 23 11.76 -7.24 5.82
C THR A 23 12.00 -6.23 6.94
N HIS A 24 13.01 -5.38 6.78
CA HIS A 24 13.23 -4.25 7.68
C HIS A 24 12.02 -3.30 7.65
N LYS A 25 11.40 -3.10 8.81
CA LYS A 25 10.18 -2.29 8.90
C LYS A 25 10.51 -0.80 8.71
N ASN A 26 9.78 -0.16 7.83
CA ASN A 26 9.83 1.29 7.66
C ASN A 26 8.82 1.94 8.59
N VAL A 27 9.31 2.58 9.66
CA VAL A 27 8.49 3.36 10.60
C VAL A 27 8.38 4.79 10.09
N TYR A 28 7.70 4.97 8.96
CA TYR A 28 7.48 6.30 8.42
C TYR A 28 6.54 7.07 9.36
N PRO A 29 6.88 8.31 9.77
CA PRO A 29 6.11 9.04 10.76
C PRO A 29 4.73 9.40 10.19
N LEU A 30 3.69 8.95 10.88
CA LEU A 30 2.33 9.41 10.62
C LEU A 30 2.09 10.69 11.44
N PRO A 31 1.46 11.72 10.85
CA PRO A 31 1.11 12.92 11.58
C PRO A 31 0.14 12.58 12.72
N ARG A 32 0.30 13.25 13.85
CA ARG A 32 -0.60 13.08 14.99
C ARG A 32 -1.98 13.62 14.63
N GLN A 33 -3.03 12.93 15.10
CA GLN A 33 -4.41 13.30 14.78
C GLN A 33 -4.74 14.75 15.19
N ASP A 34 -4.29 15.20 16.36
CA ASP A 34 -4.54 16.56 16.84
C ASP A 34 -3.94 17.63 15.91
N ASP A 35 -2.76 17.36 15.35
CA ASP A 35 -2.07 18.29 14.46
C ASP A 35 -2.81 18.39 13.11
N LEU A 36 -3.35 17.27 12.62
CA LEU A 36 -4.22 17.25 11.44
C LEU A 36 -5.51 18.02 11.67
N MET A 37 -6.17 17.81 12.82
CA MET A 37 -7.43 18.49 13.17
C MET A 37 -7.22 20.00 13.33
N ALA A 38 -6.11 20.42 13.94
CA ALA A 38 -5.77 21.82 14.10
C ALA A 38 -5.62 22.54 12.75
N LYS A 39 -5.01 21.87 11.74
CA LYS A 39 -4.83 22.41 10.39
C LYS A 39 -6.15 22.69 9.67
N ILE A 40 -7.16 21.86 9.89
CA ILE A 40 -8.42 21.92 9.15
C ILE A 40 -9.57 22.56 9.93
N ARG A 41 -9.37 22.92 11.21
CA ARG A 41 -10.39 23.43 12.14
C ARG A 41 -11.19 24.65 11.64
N ARG A 42 -10.59 25.49 10.79
CA ARG A 42 -11.24 26.70 10.25
C ARG A 42 -11.87 26.49 8.87
N ALA A 43 -11.73 25.30 8.28
CA ALA A 43 -12.33 25.00 6.98
C ALA A 43 -13.86 24.89 7.11
N LYS A 44 -14.59 25.46 6.16
CA LYS A 44 -16.06 25.42 6.10
C LYS A 44 -16.59 24.26 5.25
N MET A 45 -15.75 23.74 4.36
CA MET A 45 -16.08 22.67 3.43
C MET A 45 -14.91 21.70 3.35
N PHE A 46 -15.23 20.41 3.32
CA PHE A 46 -14.25 19.33 3.24
C PHE A 46 -14.55 18.47 2.02
N THR A 47 -13.51 18.06 1.32
CA THR A 47 -13.61 17.10 0.23
C THR A 47 -12.73 15.90 0.56
N LYS A 48 -13.29 14.71 0.43
CA LYS A 48 -12.57 13.45 0.59
C LYS A 48 -12.31 12.85 -0.78
N LEU A 49 -11.04 12.59 -1.09
CA LEU A 49 -10.62 11.92 -2.31
C LEU A 49 -10.12 10.51 -1.95
N ASP A 50 -10.47 9.53 -2.76
CA ASP A 50 -9.95 8.17 -2.66
C ASP A 50 -9.09 7.87 -3.90
N LEU A 51 -7.84 7.47 -3.69
CA LEU A 51 -6.98 7.04 -4.79
C LEU A 51 -7.35 5.61 -5.17
N ARG A 52 -8.02 5.46 -6.31
CA ARG A 52 -8.36 4.15 -6.88
C ARG A 52 -7.09 3.30 -7.00
N TRP A 53 -7.13 2.13 -6.36
CA TRP A 53 -6.00 1.19 -6.32
C TRP A 53 -4.69 1.83 -5.82
N GLY A 54 -4.75 2.69 -4.80
CA GLY A 54 -3.64 3.54 -4.35
C GLY A 54 -2.25 2.88 -4.27
N TYR A 55 -2.14 1.66 -3.74
CA TYR A 55 -0.86 0.94 -3.70
C TYR A 55 -0.34 0.55 -5.09
N ASN A 56 -1.23 0.15 -6.00
CA ASN A 56 -0.87 -0.24 -7.36
C ASN A 56 -0.31 0.92 -8.21
N ASN A 57 -0.44 2.15 -7.73
CA ASN A 57 0.16 3.32 -8.37
C ASN A 57 1.66 3.48 -8.04
N ILE A 58 2.16 2.74 -7.04
CA ILE A 58 3.55 2.79 -6.59
C ILE A 58 4.31 1.60 -7.17
N GLN A 59 5.42 1.87 -7.87
CA GLN A 59 6.27 0.82 -8.43
C GLN A 59 7.08 0.13 -7.32
N ILE A 60 7.26 -1.19 -7.43
CA ILE A 60 8.27 -1.89 -6.63
C ILE A 60 9.65 -1.45 -7.11
N LYS A 61 10.53 -1.12 -6.15
CA LYS A 61 11.92 -0.72 -6.40
C LYS A 61 12.61 -1.70 -7.35
N GLU A 62 13.37 -1.16 -8.30
CA GLU A 62 14.17 -1.98 -9.20
C GLU A 62 15.15 -2.87 -8.41
N GLY A 63 15.30 -4.13 -8.82
CA GLY A 63 16.05 -5.13 -8.05
C GLY A 63 15.28 -5.78 -6.89
N ASP A 64 14.14 -5.25 -6.45
CA ASP A 64 13.31 -5.85 -5.39
C ASP A 64 12.08 -6.60 -5.91
N LYS A 65 11.75 -6.46 -7.20
CA LYS A 65 10.57 -7.10 -7.84
C LYS A 65 10.50 -8.60 -7.59
N TRP A 66 11.64 -9.30 -7.60
CA TRP A 66 11.71 -10.75 -7.39
C TRP A 66 11.28 -11.18 -5.97
N LYS A 67 11.43 -10.31 -4.95
CA LYS A 67 11.00 -10.59 -3.58
C LYS A 67 9.48 -10.74 -3.48
N THR A 68 8.75 -10.14 -4.41
CA THR A 68 7.28 -10.24 -4.48
C THR A 68 6.79 -11.45 -5.28
N ALA A 69 7.70 -12.34 -5.72
CA ALA A 69 7.31 -13.48 -6.54
C ALA A 69 6.35 -14.42 -5.80
N PHE A 70 5.37 -14.94 -6.53
CA PHE A 70 4.37 -15.87 -6.02
C PHE A 70 4.06 -16.94 -7.08
N ARG A 71 3.80 -18.16 -6.61
CA ARG A 71 3.51 -19.31 -7.47
C ARG A 71 2.02 -19.57 -7.54
N THR A 72 1.56 -19.87 -8.74
CA THR A 72 0.19 -20.31 -9.03
C THR A 72 0.24 -21.69 -9.71
N LYS A 73 -0.92 -22.29 -9.97
CA LYS A 73 -1.00 -23.48 -10.84
C LYS A 73 -0.55 -23.23 -12.28
N HIS A 74 -0.46 -21.97 -12.71
CA HIS A 74 -0.12 -21.56 -14.07
C HIS A 74 1.31 -21.04 -14.21
N GLY A 75 2.09 -21.00 -13.12
CA GLY A 75 3.48 -20.54 -13.18
C GLY A 75 3.86 -19.62 -12.02
N LEU A 76 5.07 -19.09 -12.13
CA LEU A 76 5.66 -18.14 -11.20
C LEU A 76 5.50 -16.73 -11.75
N PHE A 77 4.92 -15.86 -10.95
CA PHE A 77 4.68 -14.46 -11.30
C PHE A 77 5.33 -13.56 -10.25
N LYS A 78 5.55 -12.29 -10.59
CA LYS A 78 6.01 -11.25 -9.66
C LYS A 78 5.22 -9.98 -9.87
N TYR A 79 5.14 -9.15 -8.84
CA TYR A 79 4.53 -7.84 -8.96
C TYR A 79 5.54 -6.80 -9.47
N LEU A 80 5.04 -5.89 -10.31
CA LEU A 80 5.79 -4.71 -10.77
C LEU A 80 5.42 -3.46 -9.97
N VAL A 81 4.20 -3.44 -9.45
CA VAL A 81 3.64 -2.39 -8.59
C VAL A 81 3.31 -2.96 -7.23
N MET A 82 3.16 -2.11 -6.22
CA MET A 82 3.02 -2.54 -4.84
C MET A 82 1.75 -3.37 -4.61
N PRO A 83 1.86 -4.66 -4.24
CA PRO A 83 0.70 -5.46 -3.89
C PRO A 83 0.26 -5.21 -2.44
N PHE A 84 -0.97 -5.57 -2.15
CA PHE A 84 -1.44 -5.71 -0.77
C PHE A 84 -0.66 -6.79 -0.03
N GLY A 85 -0.51 -6.61 1.28
CA GLY A 85 0.07 -7.62 2.17
C GLY A 85 1.56 -7.45 2.45
N LEU A 86 2.26 -6.50 1.82
CA LEU A 86 3.63 -6.15 2.21
C LEU A 86 3.63 -5.23 3.44
N THR A 87 4.51 -5.50 4.41
CA THR A 87 4.58 -4.73 5.68
C THR A 87 4.84 -3.23 5.46
N ASN A 88 5.67 -2.86 4.50
CA ASN A 88 6.02 -1.46 4.26
C ASN A 88 5.08 -0.72 3.29
N ALA A 89 4.01 -1.37 2.80
CA ALA A 89 3.12 -0.75 1.83
C ALA A 89 2.43 0.53 2.34
N PRO A 90 1.89 0.58 3.57
CA PRO A 90 1.30 1.82 4.10
C PRO A 90 2.33 2.94 4.27
N ALA A 91 3.54 2.62 4.73
CA ALA A 91 4.61 3.60 4.94
C ALA A 91 5.08 4.21 3.62
N ALA A 92 5.27 3.38 2.59
CA ALA A 92 5.63 3.85 1.26
C ALA A 92 4.51 4.71 0.63
N PHE A 93 3.25 4.33 0.85
CA PHE A 93 2.10 5.12 0.39
C PHE A 93 2.01 6.47 1.10
N GLN A 94 2.24 6.52 2.41
CA GLN A 94 2.26 7.79 3.15
C GLN A 94 3.37 8.71 2.64
N HIS A 95 4.57 8.17 2.41
CA HIS A 95 5.68 8.94 1.84
C HIS A 95 5.31 9.51 0.46
N PHE A 96 4.75 8.67 -0.41
CA PHE A 96 4.27 9.12 -1.72
C PHE A 96 3.22 10.23 -1.63
N MET A 97 2.25 10.11 -0.72
CA MET A 97 1.23 11.16 -0.51
C MET A 97 1.83 12.45 0.03
N ASN A 98 2.81 12.37 0.94
CA ASN A 98 3.51 13.55 1.44
C ASN A 98 4.30 14.23 0.33
N ASP A 99 5.03 13.47 -0.49
CA ASP A 99 5.78 14.01 -1.62
C ASP A 99 4.88 14.68 -2.66
N LEU A 100 3.64 14.20 -2.84
CA LEU A 100 2.70 14.75 -3.82
C LEU A 100 1.94 16.00 -3.32
N PHE A 101 1.63 16.08 -2.03
CA PHE A 101 0.72 17.10 -1.48
C PHE A 101 1.35 18.05 -0.47
N LEU A 102 2.56 17.76 0.02
CA LEU A 102 3.30 18.60 0.99
C LEU A 102 4.55 19.26 0.38
N SER A 103 4.81 19.06 -0.91
CA SER A 103 5.85 19.75 -1.70
C SER A 103 5.47 21.19 -2.01
#